data_AF-A0A973IZI9-F1
#
_entry.id   AF-A0A973IZI9-F1
#
_cell.length_a   1.000
_cell.length_b   1.000
_cell.length_c   1.000
_cell.angle_alpha   90.00
_cell.angle_beta   90.00
_cell.angle_gamma   90.00
#
_symmetry.space_group_name_H-M   'P 1'
#
loop_
_entity.id
_entity.type
_entity.pdbx_description
1 polymer ?
#
loop_
_entity_poly.entity_id
_entity_poly.type
_entity_poly.pdbx_seq_one_letter_code
_entity_poly.pdbx_strand_id
1 'polypeptide(L)'
;HDFDFVALKALCKSISSWVSVPIPDRKPIVGEKVYTHESGIHVDGILKEPATYEVFSPELLGRYRQFVPGKHSGRKAIRHLAEEMGFDVSRMNRLINS
;
A
#
# COMPACT_ATOMS: atom_id res chain seq x y z
N HIS A 1 -24.27 11.70 8.94
CA HIS A 1 -23.19 11.91 9.93
C HIS A 1 -21.90 11.45 9.30
N ASP A 2 -21.04 12.37 8.89
CA ASP A 2 -19.73 12.02 8.34
C ASP A 2 -18.79 11.64 9.47
N PHE A 3 -18.26 10.42 9.42
CA PHE A 3 -17.34 9.90 10.40
C PHE A 3 -15.91 10.30 10.03
N ASP A 4 -15.19 10.97 10.93
CA ASP A 4 -13.83 11.43 10.68
C ASP A 4 -12.80 10.32 10.96
N PHE A 5 -12.43 9.59 9.90
CA PHE A 5 -11.43 8.52 9.98
C PHE A 5 -10.00 9.03 10.25
N VAL A 6 -9.70 10.27 9.89
CA VAL A 6 -8.39 10.89 10.16
C VAL A 6 -8.26 11.15 11.65
N ALA A 7 -9.29 11.71 12.28
CA ALA A 7 -9.35 11.90 13.72
C ALA A 7 -9.33 10.56 14.48
N LEU A 8 -10.05 9.54 14.00
CA LEU A 8 -10.02 8.19 14.60
C LEU A 8 -8.60 7.63 14.65
N LYS A 9 -7.84 7.73 13.55
CA LYS A 9 -6.46 7.24 13.49
C LYS A 9 -5.57 7.98 14.50
N ALA A 10 -5.68 9.30 14.58
CA ALA A 10 -4.93 10.11 15.54
C ALA A 10 -5.25 9.74 17.00
N LEU A 11 -6.53 9.51 17.30
CA LEU A 11 -6.98 9.06 18.62
C LEU A 11 -6.39 7.69 18.97
N CYS A 12 -6.48 6.71 18.07
CA CYS A 12 -5.92 5.38 18.30
C CYS A 12 -4.40 5.43 18.55
N LYS A 13 -3.65 6.27 17.81
CA LYS A 13 -2.21 6.46 18.04
C LYS A 13 -1.91 7.04 19.42
N SER A 14 -2.69 8.01 19.85
CA SER A 14 -2.54 8.64 21.17
C SER A 14 -2.76 7.62 22.30
N ILE A 15 -3.85 6.85 22.22
CA ILE A 15 -4.16 5.80 23.21
C ILE A 15 -3.06 4.73 23.21
N SER A 16 -2.66 4.24 22.03
CA SER A 16 -1.58 3.25 21.87
C SER A 16 -0.29 3.70 22.56
N SER A 17 0.07 4.98 22.42
CA SER A 17 1.22 5.57 23.13
C SER A 17 1.04 5.62 24.64
N TRP A 18 -0.16 5.95 25.13
CA TRP A 18 -0.43 6.04 26.58
C TRP A 18 -0.39 4.68 27.26
N VAL A 19 -0.90 3.65 26.60
CA VAL A 19 -0.94 2.29 27.16
C VAL A 19 0.30 1.46 26.81
N SER A 20 1.25 2.00 26.03
CA SER A 20 2.44 1.29 25.54
C SER A 20 2.14 -0.01 24.78
N VAL A 21 1.00 -0.05 24.07
CA VAL A 21 0.59 -1.18 23.24
C VAL A 21 0.59 -0.75 21.78
N PRO A 22 1.42 -1.32 20.90
CA PRO A 22 1.49 -0.92 19.50
C PRO A 22 0.23 -1.31 18.72
N ILE A 23 -0.17 -0.48 17.76
CA ILE A 23 -1.21 -0.83 16.78
C ILE A 23 -0.61 -1.81 15.77
N PRO A 24 -1.23 -2.99 15.54
CA PRO A 24 -0.77 -3.90 14.50
C PRO A 24 -0.79 -3.24 13.11
N ASP A 25 0.24 -3.46 12.31
CA ASP A 25 0.38 -2.86 10.97
C ASP A 25 -0.82 -3.10 10.05
N ARG A 26 -1.48 -4.26 10.16
CA ARG A 26 -2.65 -4.64 9.34
C ARG A 26 -3.97 -4.48 10.08
N LYS A 27 -4.00 -3.75 11.21
CA LYS A 27 -5.24 -3.46 11.93
C LYS A 27 -6.19 -2.70 11.00
N PRO A 28 -7.44 -3.17 10.77
CA PRO A 28 -8.36 -2.49 9.87
C PRO A 28 -8.48 -1.00 10.18
N ILE A 29 -8.59 -0.18 9.13
CA ILE A 29 -8.70 1.29 9.16
C ILE A 29 -7.40 1.99 9.63
N VAL A 30 -6.89 1.65 10.80
CA VAL A 30 -5.84 2.45 11.47
C VAL A 30 -4.41 1.95 11.24
N GLY A 31 -4.21 0.68 10.92
CA GLY A 31 -2.89 0.06 10.74
C GLY A 31 -2.12 0.62 9.54
N GLU A 32 -0.80 0.78 9.63
CA GLU A 32 0.00 1.44 8.58
C GLU A 32 0.05 0.72 7.23
N LYS A 33 -0.19 -0.60 7.19
CA LYS A 33 -0.09 -1.43 5.97
C LYS A 33 -1.45 -1.86 5.41
N VAL A 34 -2.54 -1.19 5.77
CA VAL A 34 -3.90 -1.54 5.31
C VAL A 34 -4.11 -1.32 3.81
N TYR A 35 -3.42 -0.35 3.22
CA TYR A 35 -3.45 -0.05 1.78
C TYR A 35 -2.15 -0.46 1.06
N THR A 36 -1.41 -1.38 1.66
CA THR A 36 -0.18 -1.93 1.09
C THR A 36 -0.49 -3.26 0.41
N HIS A 37 -0.40 -3.27 -0.91
CA HIS A 37 -0.74 -4.43 -1.75
C HIS A 37 0.52 -5.08 -2.33
N GLU A 38 0.59 -6.41 -2.29
CA GLU A 38 1.69 -7.16 -2.92
C GLU A 38 1.55 -7.11 -4.45
N SER A 39 2.64 -6.75 -5.15
CA SER A 39 2.61 -6.55 -6.59
C SER A 39 2.51 -7.87 -7.34
N GLY A 40 1.41 -8.05 -8.07
CA GLY A 40 0.99 -9.30 -8.71
C GLY A 40 -0.34 -9.09 -9.43
N ILE A 41 -1.10 -10.17 -9.72
CA ILE A 41 -2.43 -10.05 -10.38
C ILE A 41 -3.38 -9.09 -9.66
N HIS A 42 -3.22 -8.93 -8.34
CA HIS A 42 -4.03 -8.02 -7.54
C HIS A 42 -3.77 -6.54 -7.87
N VAL A 43 -2.54 -6.17 -8.27
CA VAL A 43 -2.24 -4.81 -8.70
C VAL A 43 -2.85 -4.50 -10.06
N ASP A 44 -2.82 -5.45 -11.00
CA ASP A 44 -3.52 -5.30 -12.28
C ASP A 44 -5.04 -5.13 -12.08
N GLY A 45 -5.62 -5.86 -11.12
CA GLY A 45 -7.02 -5.71 -10.73
C GLY A 45 -7.34 -4.33 -10.12
N ILE A 46 -6.51 -3.86 -9.18
CA ILE A 46 -6.68 -2.54 -8.54
C ILE A 46 -6.49 -1.39 -9.54
N LEU A 47 -5.54 -1.51 -10.48
CA LEU A 47 -5.31 -0.48 -11.50
C LEU A 47 -6.47 -0.39 -12.50
N LYS A 48 -7.18 -1.49 -12.74
CA LYS A 48 -8.34 -1.54 -13.66
C LYS A 48 -9.64 -1.11 -12.97
N GLU A 49 -9.87 -1.62 -11.75
CA GLU A 49 -11.08 -1.34 -10.98
C GLU A 49 -10.76 -1.39 -9.47
N PRO A 50 -10.36 -0.24 -8.86
CA PRO A 50 -10.01 -0.16 -7.44
C PRO A 50 -11.11 -0.66 -6.51
N ALA A 51 -12.39 -0.48 -6.88
CA ALA A 51 -13.54 -0.89 -6.05
C ALA A 51 -13.62 -2.41 -5.84
N THR A 52 -12.94 -3.21 -6.67
CA THR A 52 -12.91 -4.68 -6.54
C THR A 52 -12.17 -5.13 -5.28
N TYR A 53 -11.19 -4.35 -4.82
CA TYR A 53 -10.29 -4.74 -3.73
C TYR A 53 -10.23 -3.71 -2.59
N GLU A 54 -10.83 -2.54 -2.76
CA GLU A 54 -10.84 -1.47 -1.75
C GLU A 54 -12.27 -1.05 -1.41
N VAL A 55 -12.80 -1.59 -0.30
CA VAL A 55 -14.13 -1.24 0.23
C VAL A 55 -14.21 0.25 0.63
N PHE A 56 -13.10 0.82 1.07
CA PHE A 56 -12.95 2.25 1.36
C PHE A 56 -11.75 2.78 0.61
N SER A 57 -11.91 3.90 -0.10
CA SER A 57 -10.78 4.54 -0.77
C SER A 57 -9.75 5.01 0.27
N PRO A 58 -8.44 4.84 0.02
CA PRO A 58 -7.39 5.27 0.94
C PRO A 58 -7.47 6.76 1.31
N GLU A 59 -7.97 7.59 0.39
CA GLU A 59 -8.09 9.03 0.55
C GLU A 59 -9.07 9.38 1.67
N LEU A 60 -10.13 8.58 1.87
CA LEU A 60 -11.07 8.74 2.99
C LEU A 60 -10.41 8.57 4.36
N LEU A 61 -9.27 7.86 4.41
CA LEU A 61 -8.48 7.63 5.62
C LEU A 61 -7.21 8.49 5.66
N GLY A 62 -7.08 9.49 4.77
CA GLY A 62 -5.89 10.33 4.66
C GLY A 62 -4.64 9.54 4.26
N ARG A 63 -4.80 8.55 3.38
CA ARG A 63 -3.72 7.67 2.91
C ARG A 63 -3.63 7.62 1.39
N TYR A 64 -2.54 7.01 0.93
CA TYR A 64 -2.28 6.67 -0.45
C TYR A 64 -2.00 5.17 -0.56
N ARG A 65 -2.26 4.62 -1.74
CA ARG A 65 -1.97 3.21 -2.05
C ARG A 65 -0.46 3.01 -2.10
N GLN A 66 0.00 1.88 -1.58
CA GLN A 66 1.40 1.48 -1.71
C GLN A 66 1.47 0.08 -2.32
N PHE A 67 2.31 -0.08 -3.33
CA PHE A 67 2.58 -1.37 -3.93
C PHE A 67 3.94 -1.86 -3.44
N VAL A 68 4.02 -3.10 -2.95
CA VAL A 68 5.25 -3.71 -2.48
C VAL A 68 5.60 -4.94 -3.31
N PRO A 69 6.86 -5.15 -3.71
CA PRO A 69 7.26 -6.37 -4.38
C PRO A 69 7.19 -7.54 -3.40
N GLY A 70 6.68 -8.68 -3.87
CA GLY A 70 6.64 -9.93 -3.15
C GLY A 70 6.95 -11.13 -4.07
N LYS A 71 6.77 -12.34 -3.55
CA LYS A 71 7.22 -13.60 -4.20
C LYS A 71 6.53 -13.86 -5.55
N HIS A 72 5.37 -13.26 -5.77
CA HIS A 72 4.59 -13.38 -7.01
C HIS A 72 4.75 -12.17 -7.94
N SER A 73 5.64 -11.23 -7.62
CA SER A 73 5.90 -10.08 -8.45
C SER A 73 6.68 -10.48 -9.71
N GLY A 74 5.96 -10.56 -10.82
CA GLY A 74 6.58 -10.75 -12.13
C GLY A 74 7.48 -9.56 -12.51
N ARG A 75 8.37 -9.77 -13.49
CA ARG A 75 9.32 -8.74 -13.97
C ARG A 75 8.66 -7.41 -14.32
N LYS A 76 7.44 -7.43 -14.86
CA LYS A 76 6.66 -6.23 -15.19
C LYS A 76 6.30 -5.40 -13.96
N ALA A 77 5.86 -6.06 -12.88
CA ALA A 77 5.50 -5.39 -11.64
C ALA A 77 6.72 -4.77 -10.95
N ILE A 78 7.85 -5.48 -10.95
CA ILE A 78 9.12 -4.95 -10.43
C ILE A 78 9.59 -3.73 -11.23
N ARG A 79 9.51 -3.78 -12.57
CA ARG A 79 9.86 -2.65 -13.44
C ARG A 79 9.01 -1.43 -13.13
N HIS A 80 7.69 -1.60 -13.05
CA HIS A 80 6.76 -0.51 -12.76
C HIS A 80 7.05 0.15 -11.41
N LEU A 81 7.28 -0.65 -10.36
CA LEU A 81 7.69 -0.16 -9.05
C LEU A 81 9.02 0.62 -9.09
N ALA A 82 9.99 0.12 -9.86
CA ALA A 82 11.28 0.79 -10.01
C ALA A 82 11.12 2.14 -10.75
N GLU A 83 10.25 2.22 -11.77
CA GLU A 83 9.90 3.47 -12.45
C GLU A 83 9.22 4.46 -11.50
N GLU A 84 8.25 4.03 -10.69
CA GLU A 84 7.58 4.87 -9.69
C GLU A 84 8.56 5.41 -8.63
N MET A 85 9.59 4.63 -8.29
CA MET A 85 10.66 5.06 -7.39
C MET A 85 11.72 5.96 -8.07
N GLY A 86 11.58 6.24 -9.37
CA GLY A 86 12.48 7.11 -10.14
C GLY A 86 13.73 6.41 -10.69
N PHE A 87 13.78 5.08 -10.70
CA PHE A 87 14.88 4.35 -11.32
C PHE A 87 14.75 4.28 -12.85
N ASP A 88 15.84 4.53 -13.55
CA ASP A 88 15.94 4.30 -14.98
C ASP A 88 16.12 2.79 -15.29
N VAL A 89 14.99 2.12 -15.48
CA VAL A 89 14.89 0.70 -15.83
C VAL A 89 15.32 0.37 -17.26
N SER A 90 15.58 1.36 -18.13
CA SER A 90 16.15 1.09 -19.47
C SER A 90 17.52 0.42 -19.37
N ARG A 91 18.24 0.68 -18.27
CA ARG A 91 19.56 0.10 -17.95
C ARG A 91 19.50 -1.31 -17.35
N MET A 92 18.36 -1.73 -16.79
CA MET A 92 18.20 -3.03 -16.10
C MET A 92 18.16 -4.24 -17.03
N ASN A 93 17.94 -4.04 -18.33
CA ASN A 93 17.94 -5.13 -19.32
C ASN A 93 19.30 -5.85 -19.44
N ARG A 94 20.41 -5.25 -19.00
CA ARG A 94 21.74 -5.88 -19.04
C ARG A 94 22.04 -6.88 -17.93
N LEU A 95 21.31 -6.84 -16.80
CA LEU A 95 21.61 -7.67 -15.63
C LEU A 95 20.70 -8.92 -15.50
N ILE A 96 19.63 -8.99 -16.30
CA ILE A 96 18.62 -10.08 -16.21
C ILE A 96 18.79 -11.10 -17.35
N ASN A 97 19.63 -10.81 -18.35
CA ASN A 97 19.93 -11.70 -19.48
C ASN A 97 21.37 -12.28 -19.44
N SER A 98 22.04 -12.21 -18.29
CA SER A 98 23.31 -12.91 -17.99
C SER A 98 23.05 -14.01 -16.97
#